data_AF-A0A2G5KL10-F1
#
_entry.id   AF-A0A2G5KL10-F1
#
_cell.length_a   1.000
_cell.length_b   1.000
_cell.length_c   1.000
_cell.angle_alpha   90.00
_cell.angle_beta   90.00
_cell.angle_gamma   90.00
#
_symmetry.space_group_name_H-M   'P 1'
#
loop_
_entity.id
_entity.type
_entity.pdbx_description
1 polymer ?
#
loop_
_entity_poly.entity_id
_entity_poly.type
_entity_poly.pdbx_seq_one_letter_code
_entity_poly.pdbx_strand_id
1 'polypeptide(L)'
;MEKRFLSSKTKRFYFNNGQADVSYVAIHGDELAVDPTQDGTVTGRRDAFYRDRQGSIAANTPMSPQRSIEYYFLDIGQGDASFIVTPNNKKILVDGGLKDRALGFLIWKYRLDKPGNKG
;
A
#
# COMPACT_ATOMS: atom_id res chain seq x y z
N MET A 1 -11.52 -0.67 -12.45
CA MET A 1 -10.34 -0.68 -11.57
C MET A 1 -10.43 -1.89 -10.63
N GLU A 2 -9.45 -2.78 -10.72
CA GLU A 2 -9.31 -4.01 -9.94
C GLU A 2 -8.21 -3.83 -8.87
N LYS A 3 -8.46 -4.28 -7.64
CA LYS A 3 -7.47 -4.22 -6.56
C LYS A 3 -6.41 -5.30 -6.74
N ARG A 4 -5.14 -4.88 -6.76
CA ARG A 4 -3.98 -5.77 -6.81
C ARG A 4 -2.89 -5.28 -5.87
N PHE A 5 -2.00 -6.19 -5.50
CA PHE A 5 -0.93 -5.95 -4.51
C PHE A 5 0.42 -5.99 -5.19
N LEU A 6 1.29 -5.04 -4.87
CA LEU A 6 2.63 -4.99 -5.46
C LEU A 6 3.46 -6.21 -5.03
N SER A 7 3.94 -7.00 -6.00
CA SER A 7 4.77 -8.19 -5.71
C SER A 7 6.27 -7.89 -5.74
N SER A 8 6.69 -6.83 -6.43
CA SER A 8 8.10 -6.39 -6.42
C SER A 8 8.47 -5.63 -5.13
N LYS A 9 9.76 -5.56 -4.79
CA LYS A 9 10.26 -4.85 -3.60
C LYS A 9 9.79 -3.40 -3.53
N THR A 10 10.01 -2.63 -4.60
CA THR A 10 9.52 -1.26 -4.75
C THR A 10 9.19 -0.95 -6.19
N LYS A 11 8.32 0.04 -6.41
CA LYS A 11 8.06 0.60 -7.72
C LYS A 11 7.64 2.06 -7.61
N ARG A 12 8.00 2.88 -8.61
CA ARG A 12 7.55 4.27 -8.67
C ARG A 12 6.13 4.34 -9.26
N PHE A 13 5.23 4.94 -8.49
CA PHE A 13 3.92 5.41 -8.93
C PHE A 13 4.02 6.90 -9.24
N TYR A 14 3.54 7.34 -10.39
CA TYR A 14 3.68 8.72 -10.84
C TYR A 14 2.29 9.32 -11.00
N PHE A 15 2.14 10.56 -10.58
CA PHE A 15 0.87 11.27 -10.61
C PHE A 15 1.13 12.77 -10.70
N ASN A 16 0.15 13.51 -11.19
CA ASN A 16 0.15 14.95 -11.13
C ASN A 16 -0.53 15.40 -9.84
N ASN A 17 0.09 16.30 -9.08
CA ASN A 17 -0.46 16.80 -7.81
C ASN A 17 -1.24 18.13 -7.95
N GLY A 18 -1.55 18.55 -9.18
CA GLY A 18 -2.14 19.84 -9.52
C GLY A 18 -1.12 20.96 -9.77
N GLN A 19 0.16 20.74 -9.51
CA GLN A 19 1.24 21.71 -9.74
C GLN A 19 2.36 21.15 -10.62
N ALA A 20 2.74 19.89 -10.40
CA ALA A 20 3.81 19.23 -11.12
C ALA A 20 3.58 17.72 -11.19
N ASP A 21 4.27 17.09 -12.14
CA ASP A 21 4.39 15.64 -12.19
C ASP A 21 5.37 15.17 -11.13
N VAL A 22 4.87 14.35 -10.21
CA VAL A 22 5.63 13.83 -9.07
C VAL A 22 5.55 12.31 -9.02
N SER A 23 6.33 11.69 -8.14
CA SER A 23 6.29 10.25 -7.93
C SER A 23 6.35 9.86 -6.47
N TYR A 24 5.66 8.78 -6.13
CA TYR A 24 5.74 8.06 -4.87
C TYR A 24 6.39 6.69 -5.08
N VAL A 25 7.03 6.19 -4.03
CA VAL A 25 7.51 4.82 -3.97
C VAL A 25 6.40 3.96 -3.35
N ALA A 26 5.84 3.06 -4.15
CA ALA A 26 5.07 1.93 -3.66
C ALA A 26 6.05 0.82 -3.25
N ILE A 27 5.75 0.13 -2.17
CA ILE A 27 6.54 -0.96 -1.59
C ILE A 27 5.77 -2.27 -1.67
N HIS A 28 6.47 -3.40 -1.54
CA HIS A 28 5.84 -4.72 -1.54
C HIS A 28 4.61 -4.78 -0.62
N GLY A 29 3.54 -5.42 -1.11
CA GLY A 29 2.26 -5.54 -0.41
C GLY A 29 1.36 -4.30 -0.47
N ASP A 30 1.83 -3.17 -1.03
CA ASP A 30 0.96 -2.01 -1.23
C ASP A 30 -0.21 -2.36 -2.16
N GLU A 31 -1.40 -1.88 -1.80
CA GLU A 31 -2.63 -2.01 -2.57
C GLU A 31 -2.71 -0.89 -3.62
N LEU A 32 -2.92 -1.28 -4.87
CA LEU A 32 -3.22 -0.38 -5.98
C LEU A 32 -4.47 -0.88 -6.70
N ALA A 33 -5.33 0.03 -7.14
CA ALA A 33 -6.40 -0.33 -8.06
C ALA A 33 -5.94 -0.05 -9.49
N VAL A 34 -5.88 -1.07 -10.35
CA VAL A 34 -5.36 -0.97 -11.73
C VAL A 34 -6.45 -1.32 -12.74
N ASP A 35 -6.31 -0.88 -13.99
CA ASP A 35 -7.22 -1.27 -15.05
C ASP A 35 -6.79 -2.62 -15.66
N PRO A 36 -7.55 -3.72 -15.48
CA PRO A 36 -7.18 -5.01 -16.05
C PRO A 36 -7.22 -5.02 -17.58
N THR A 37 -7.98 -4.13 -18.22
CA THR A 37 -8.05 -4.06 -19.69
C THR A 37 -6.74 -3.61 -20.33
N GLN A 38 -5.85 -2.99 -19.53
CA GLN A 38 -4.54 -2.54 -19.95
C GLN A 38 -3.46 -3.63 -19.81
N ASP A 39 -3.76 -4.77 -19.18
CA ASP A 39 -2.79 -5.86 -19.02
C ASP A 39 -2.38 -6.44 -20.38
N GLY A 40 -1.09 -6.44 -20.69
CA GLY A 40 -0.56 -6.91 -21.98
C GLY A 40 -0.85 -5.97 -23.17
N THR A 41 -1.77 -5.01 -23.01
CA THR A 41 -2.16 -4.06 -24.06
C THR A 41 -1.28 -2.81 -24.05
N VAL A 42 -0.87 -2.33 -22.87
CA VAL A 42 0.01 -1.15 -22.74
C VAL A 42 1.46 -1.57 -22.45
N THR A 43 2.42 -0.94 -23.14
CA THR A 43 3.85 -1.31 -23.03
C THR A 43 4.64 -0.41 -22.08
N GLY A 44 4.21 0.84 -21.89
CA GLY A 44 4.88 1.82 -21.03
C GLY A 44 4.35 1.83 -19.60
N ARG A 45 3.22 2.49 -19.41
CA ARG A 45 2.59 2.71 -18.11
C ARG A 45 1.11 2.38 -18.19
N ARG A 46 0.56 1.83 -17.11
CA ARG A 46 -0.87 1.60 -16.93
C ARG A 46 -1.42 2.54 -15.87
N ASP A 47 -2.70 2.85 -16.00
CA ASP A 47 -3.43 3.65 -15.04
C ASP A 47 -3.60 2.88 -13.72
N ALA A 48 -3.45 3.62 -12.64
CA ALA A 48 -3.56 3.08 -11.30
C ALA A 48 -4.08 4.14 -10.33
N PHE A 49 -4.81 3.68 -9.31
CA PHE A 49 -5.11 4.43 -8.11
C PHE A 49 -4.25 3.91 -6.97
N TYR A 50 -3.53 4.82 -6.32
CA TYR A 50 -2.68 4.52 -5.18
C TYR A 50 -2.90 5.55 -4.08
N ARG A 51 -3.39 5.08 -2.91
CA ARG A 51 -3.69 5.92 -1.73
C ARG A 51 -4.47 7.19 -2.12
N ASP A 52 -5.61 6.99 -2.77
CA ASP A 52 -6.56 8.01 -3.26
C ASP A 52 -6.06 8.94 -4.36
N ARG A 53 -4.92 8.64 -4.96
CA ARG A 53 -4.37 9.42 -6.07
C ARG A 53 -4.52 8.64 -7.35
N GLN A 54 -5.05 9.29 -8.37
CA GLN A 54 -5.01 8.77 -9.74
C GLN A 54 -3.65 9.06 -10.36
N GLY A 55 -3.09 8.09 -11.06
CA GLY A 55 -1.80 8.21 -11.72
C GLY A 55 -1.49 6.96 -12.51
N SER A 56 -0.21 6.65 -12.64
CA SER A 56 0.22 5.50 -13.42
C SER A 56 1.43 4.80 -12.81
N ILE A 57 1.58 3.52 -13.15
CA ILE A 57 2.70 2.65 -12.77
C ILE A 57 3.19 1.92 -14.02
N ALA A 58 4.45 1.46 -14.05
CA ALA A 58 4.94 0.72 -15.21
C ALA A 58 4.06 -0.50 -15.51
N ALA A 59 3.74 -0.71 -16.79
CA ALA A 59 2.80 -1.76 -17.21
C ALA A 59 3.25 -3.16 -16.79
N ASN A 60 4.56 -3.41 -16.90
CA ASN A 60 5.20 -4.67 -16.53
C ASN A 60 5.39 -4.87 -15.01
N THR A 61 4.78 -4.05 -14.17
CA THR A 61 4.94 -4.17 -12.72
C THR A 61 4.33 -5.49 -12.24
N PRO A 62 5.10 -6.37 -11.58
CA PRO A 62 4.56 -7.61 -11.03
C PRO A 62 3.57 -7.30 -9.90
N MET A 63 2.35 -7.82 -10.03
CA MET A 63 1.28 -7.63 -9.05
C MET A 63 0.53 -8.93 -8.81
N SER A 64 0.03 -9.11 -7.59
CA SER A 64 -0.76 -10.25 -7.16
C SER A 64 -2.23 -9.85 -6.98
N PRO A 65 -3.19 -10.72 -7.34
CA PRO A 65 -4.59 -10.50 -6.97
C PRO A 65 -4.86 -10.74 -5.47
N GLN A 66 -3.93 -11.38 -4.77
CA GLN A 66 -4.04 -11.73 -3.36
C GLN A 66 -3.03 -10.96 -2.51
N ARG A 67 -3.48 -10.47 -1.35
CA ARG A 67 -2.64 -9.81 -0.36
C ARG A 67 -1.77 -10.85 0.36
N SER A 68 -0.47 -10.58 0.47
CA SER A 68 0.42 -11.36 1.33
C SER A 68 0.09 -11.14 2.81
N ILE A 69 0.31 -12.14 3.65
CA ILE A 69 0.34 -11.89 5.10
C ILE A 69 1.55 -11.02 5.44
N GLU A 70 1.37 -10.04 6.32
CA GLU A 70 2.43 -9.12 6.74
C GLU A 70 2.52 -9.11 8.27
N TYR A 71 3.74 -9.30 8.79
CA TYR A 71 4.04 -9.24 10.21
C TYR A 71 5.01 -8.10 10.46
N TYR A 72 4.69 -7.26 11.44
CA TYR A 72 5.52 -6.16 11.89
C TYR A 72 5.78 -6.31 13.38
N PHE A 73 7.05 -6.29 13.76
CA PHE A 73 7.48 -6.13 15.15
C PHE A 73 7.81 -4.65 15.35
N LEU A 74 7.14 -4.02 16.30
CA LEU A 74 7.20 -2.58 16.55
C LEU A 74 7.94 -2.34 17.85
N ASP A 75 9.02 -1.59 17.77
CA ASP A 75 9.66 -0.99 18.95
C ASP A 75 8.83 0.21 19.41
N ILE A 76 8.14 0.06 20.53
CA ILE A 76 7.30 1.10 21.15
C ILE A 76 7.92 1.66 22.43
N GLY A 77 9.21 1.39 22.70
CA GLY A 77 9.90 1.83 23.91
C GLY A 77 9.91 0.76 25.00
N GLN A 78 9.19 0.98 26.12
CA GLN A 78 9.25 0.07 27.29
C GLN A 78 8.46 -1.25 27.10
N GLY A 79 8.13 -1.64 25.87
CA GLY A 79 7.40 -2.88 25.57
C GLY A 79 7.51 -3.27 24.10
N ASP A 80 6.98 -4.45 23.78
CA ASP A 80 6.95 -5.01 22.43
C ASP A 80 5.53 -4.95 21.87
N ALA A 81 5.35 -4.37 20.68
CA ALA A 81 4.09 -4.47 19.97
C ALA A 81 4.27 -5.26 18.68
N SER A 82 3.21 -5.95 18.26
CA SER A 82 3.17 -6.55 16.92
C SER A 82 1.92 -6.13 16.16
N PHE A 83 2.08 -5.97 14.86
CA PHE A 83 0.99 -5.66 13.95
C PHE A 83 0.95 -6.68 12.83
N ILE A 84 -0.21 -7.29 12.64
CA ILE A 84 -0.43 -8.35 11.66
C ILE A 84 -1.49 -7.87 10.67
N VAL A 85 -1.17 -7.97 9.38
CA VAL A 85 -2.16 -7.80 8.31
C VAL A 85 -2.36 -9.13 7.62
N THR A 86 -3.56 -9.68 7.74
CA THR A 86 -3.92 -10.96 7.14
C THR A 86 -4.16 -10.83 5.62
N PRO A 87 -4.11 -11.93 4.85
CA PRO A 87 -4.49 -11.92 3.44
C PRO A 87 -5.90 -11.37 3.17
N ASN A 88 -6.81 -11.50 4.15
CA ASN A 88 -8.18 -10.98 4.07
C ASN A 88 -8.30 -9.53 4.60
N ASN A 89 -7.19 -8.80 4.68
CA ASN A 89 -7.11 -7.41 5.12
C ASN A 89 -7.58 -7.13 6.56
N LYS A 90 -7.71 -8.17 7.41
CA LYS A 90 -7.88 -7.99 8.85
C LYS A 90 -6.59 -7.49 9.46
N LYS A 91 -6.69 -6.47 10.32
CA LYS A 91 -5.56 -5.84 11.00
C LYS A 91 -5.63 -6.14 12.49
N ILE A 92 -4.56 -6.68 13.03
CA ILE A 92 -4.47 -7.09 14.43
C ILE A 92 -3.29 -6.34 15.05
N LEU A 93 -3.56 -5.55 16.08
CA LEU A 93 -2.53 -4.90 16.90
C LEU A 93 -2.49 -5.63 18.24
N VAL A 94 -1.33 -6.17 18.58
CA VAL A 94 -1.09 -6.85 19.85
C VAL A 94 -0.19 -5.96 20.70
N ASP A 95 -0.62 -5.72 21.94
CA ASP A 95 0.14 -5.01 22.98
C ASP A 95 0.66 -3.61 22.59
N GLY A 96 -0.09 -2.90 21.75
CA GLY A 96 0.26 -1.56 21.28
C GLY A 96 -0.92 -0.59 21.26
N GLY A 97 -0.66 0.69 21.49
CA GLY A 97 -1.65 1.76 21.36
C GLY A 97 -1.46 2.54 20.05
N LEU A 98 -2.54 2.84 19.31
CA LEU A 98 -2.52 3.55 18.01
C LEU A 98 -1.89 4.96 18.03
N LYS A 99 -1.45 5.48 19.18
CA LYS A 99 -0.94 6.85 19.36
C LYS A 99 0.59 6.97 19.36
N ASP A 100 1.32 5.85 19.31
CA ASP A 100 2.79 5.87 19.38
C ASP A 100 3.49 6.13 18.04
N ARG A 101 4.67 6.77 18.08
CA ARG A 101 5.49 7.10 16.89
C ARG A 101 5.81 5.87 16.04
N ALA A 102 5.95 4.69 16.65
CA ALA A 102 6.19 3.42 15.96
C ALA A 102 5.10 3.10 14.91
N LEU A 103 3.87 3.59 15.11
CA LEU A 103 2.77 3.41 14.17
C LEU A 103 2.79 4.39 13.00
N GLY A 104 3.66 5.40 12.98
CA GLY A 104 3.72 6.37 11.88
C GLY A 104 3.85 5.69 10.51
N PHE A 105 4.68 4.66 10.43
CA PHE A 105 4.82 3.84 9.22
C PHE A 105 3.53 3.09 8.87
N LEU A 106 2.85 2.47 9.84
CA LEU A 106 1.62 1.71 9.62
C LEU A 106 0.44 2.61 9.24
N ILE A 107 0.32 3.78 9.89
CA ILE A 107 -0.63 4.83 9.53
C ILE A 107 -0.38 5.29 8.10
N TRP A 108 0.87 5.56 7.74
CA TRP A 108 1.25 5.94 6.39
C TRP A 108 0.93 4.84 5.37
N LYS A 109 1.26 3.57 5.68
CA LYS A 109 1.11 2.43 4.76
C LYS A 109 -0.35 2.06 4.53
N TYR A 110 -1.10 1.86 5.60
CA TYR A 110 -2.48 1.36 5.58
C TYR A 110 -3.53 2.46 5.68
N ARG A 111 -3.12 3.73 5.76
CA ARG A 111 -4.02 4.88 5.88
C ARG A 111 -4.98 4.72 7.06
N LEU A 112 -4.44 4.33 8.22
CA LEU A 112 -5.22 4.08 9.46
C LEU A 112 -5.83 5.37 10.04
N ASP A 113 -5.39 6.53 9.57
CA ASP A 113 -5.95 7.85 9.81
C ASP A 113 -7.35 8.02 9.18
N LYS A 114 -7.66 7.27 8.11
CA LYS A 114 -8.95 7.36 7.43
C LYS A 114 -10.05 6.55 8.14
N PRO A 115 -11.28 7.11 8.27
CA PRO A 115 -12.45 6.33 8.66
C PRO A 115 -12.64 5.12 7.72
N GLY A 116 -12.87 3.94 8.29
CA GLY A 116 -13.08 2.69 7.53
C GLY A 116 -11.84 1.82 7.31
N ASN A 117 -10.62 2.35 7.50
CA ASN A 117 -9.39 1.57 7.28
C ASN A 117 -8.88 0.83 8.53
N LYS A 118 -9.48 1.08 9.70
CA LYS A 118 -9.08 0.51 11.00
C LYS A 118 -9.54 -0.94 11.23
N GLY A 119 -10.48 -1.43 10.43
CA GLY A 119 -11.01 -2.80 10.51
C GLY A 119 -10.08 -3.86 9.93
#